data_AF-A0A925THW7-F1
#
_entry.id   AF-A0A925THW7-F1
#
_cell.length_a   1.000
_cell.length_b   1.000
_cell.length_c   1.000
_cell.angle_alpha   90.00
_cell.angle_beta   90.00
_cell.angle_gamma   90.00
#
_symmetry.space_group_name_H-M   'P 1'
#
loop_
_entity.id
_entity.type
_entity.pdbx_description
1 polymer ?
#
loop_
_entity_poly.entity_id
_entity_poly.type
_entity_poly.pdbx_seq_one_letter_code
_entity_poly.pdbx_strand_id
1 'polypeptide(L)'
;SPAAKNTRLSRQFTGRLARFMSNPLLDELEAVDAPALPFPRQAEWVRPIKIHALQANDPTLIPLYASQAAPLLRHRHAASLMAELIAALPTSVV
;
A
#
# COMPACT_ATOMS: atom_id res chain seq x y z
N SER A 1 -0.96 -10.31 7.35
CA SER A 1 -1.80 -9.54 8.31
C SER A 1 -3.23 -9.53 7.80
N PRO A 2 -4.26 -9.62 8.66
CA PRO A 2 -5.66 -9.43 8.28
C PRO A 2 -5.90 -8.13 7.48
N ALA A 3 -5.20 -7.05 7.83
CA ALA A 3 -5.29 -5.76 7.13
C ALA A 3 -4.95 -5.85 5.63
N ALA A 4 -4.06 -6.79 5.24
CA ALA A 4 -3.69 -6.98 3.84
C ALA A 4 -4.85 -7.44 2.94
N LYS A 5 -5.94 -7.98 3.53
CA LYS A 5 -7.16 -8.37 2.81
C LYS A 5 -8.00 -7.16 2.40
N ASN A 6 -7.81 -6.01 3.04
CA ASN A 6 -8.55 -4.80 2.77
C ASN A 6 -7.61 -3.75 2.14
N THR A 7 -7.77 -3.54 0.83
CA THR A 7 -7.06 -2.49 0.10
C THR A 7 -8.05 -1.65 -0.69
N ARG A 8 -7.79 -0.35 -0.81
CA ARG A 8 -8.62 0.55 -1.62
C ARG A 8 -7.79 1.50 -2.45
N LEU A 9 -8.40 2.03 -3.49
CA LEU A 9 -7.83 3.11 -4.30
C LEU A 9 -8.12 4.44 -3.60
N SER A 10 -7.11 5.30 -3.51
CA SER A 10 -7.21 6.61 -2.89
C SER A 10 -6.24 7.60 -3.53
N ARG A 11 -6.59 8.89 -3.46
CA ARG A 11 -5.69 10.01 -3.77
C ARG A 11 -5.13 10.67 -2.52
N GLN A 12 -5.67 10.39 -1.34
CA GLN A 12 -5.43 11.17 -0.11
C GLN A 12 -4.00 11.08 0.43
N PHE A 13 -3.17 10.14 -0.03
CA PHE A 13 -1.76 10.08 0.34
C PHE A 13 -0.80 10.72 -0.66
N THR A 14 -1.19 10.90 -1.92
CA THR A 14 -0.23 11.33 -2.96
C THR A 14 -0.75 12.40 -3.92
N GLY A 15 -2.06 12.58 -4.03
CA GLY A 15 -2.72 13.44 -5.02
C GLY A 15 -2.98 12.73 -6.35
N ARG A 16 -2.46 11.50 -6.51
CA ARG A 16 -2.77 10.60 -7.62
C ARG A 16 -3.38 9.30 -7.10
N LEU A 17 -4.17 8.65 -7.96
CA LEU A 17 -4.82 7.41 -7.61
C LEU A 17 -3.75 6.32 -7.43
N ALA A 18 -3.69 5.76 -6.23
CA ALA A 18 -2.85 4.61 -5.90
C ALA A 18 -3.62 3.66 -4.97
N ARG A 19 -3.14 2.42 -4.85
CA ARG A 19 -3.77 1.42 -3.99
C ARG A 19 -3.01 1.25 -2.68
N PHE A 20 -3.74 1.36 -1.59
CA PHE A 20 -3.22 1.26 -0.23
C PHE A 20 -3.94 0.19 0.55
N MET A 21 -3.23 -0.44 1.48
CA MET A 21 -3.84 -1.16 2.58
C MET A 21 -4.61 -0.17 3.45
N SER A 22 -5.86 -0.49 3.77
CA SER A 22 -6.69 0.37 4.62
C SER A 22 -6.08 0.43 6.03
N ASN A 23 -6.00 1.64 6.59
CA ASN A 23 -5.56 1.91 7.95
C ASN A 23 -6.34 3.12 8.52
N PRO A 24 -6.28 3.36 9.83
CA PRO A 24 -7.02 4.44 10.47
C PRO A 24 -6.80 5.82 9.82
N LEU A 25 -5.55 6.19 9.49
CA LEU A 25 -5.28 7.46 8.83
C LEU A 25 -5.97 7.59 7.47
N LEU A 26 -5.95 6.53 6.66
CA LEU A 26 -6.63 6.55 5.36
C LEU A 26 -8.15 6.62 5.55
N ASP A 27 -8.70 5.96 6.58
CA ASP A 27 -10.13 6.01 6.93
C ASP A 27 -10.56 7.42 7.31
N GLU A 28 -9.76 8.09 8.14
CA GLU A 28 -9.98 9.49 8.50
C GLU A 28 -9.89 10.42 7.28
N LEU A 29 -8.85 10.28 6.47
CA LEU A 29 -8.67 11.15 5.30
C LEU A 29 -9.78 10.98 4.25
N GLU A 30 -10.30 9.76 4.06
CA GLU A 30 -11.40 9.51 3.13
C GLU A 30 -12.77 9.95 3.69
N ALA A 31 -12.90 10.07 5.02
CA ALA A 31 -14.11 10.58 5.65
C ALA A 31 -14.23 12.12 5.58
N VAL A 32 -13.13 12.83 5.33
CA VAL A 32 -13.15 14.29 5.11
C VAL A 32 -13.72 14.58 3.73
N ASP A 33 -14.75 15.44 3.66
CA ASP A 33 -15.30 15.97 2.41
C ASP A 33 -14.39 17.05 1.81
N ALA A 34 -13.14 16.69 1.54
CA ALA A 34 -12.14 17.55 0.92
C ALA A 34 -11.32 16.75 -0.11
N PRO A 35 -11.14 17.27 -1.33
CA PRO A 35 -10.31 16.62 -2.33
C PRO A 35 -8.84 16.66 -1.92
N ALA A 36 -8.09 15.62 -2.28
CA ALA A 36 -6.63 15.62 -2.20
C ALA A 36 -6.02 16.81 -2.95
N LEU A 37 -4.94 17.37 -2.43
CA LEU A 37 -4.09 18.28 -3.19
C LEU A 37 -3.55 17.58 -4.47
N PRO A 38 -3.22 18.33 -5.54
CA PRO A 38 -2.62 17.75 -6.72
C PRO A 38 -1.30 17.04 -6.41
N PHE A 39 -0.99 15.97 -7.13
CA PHE A 39 0.32 15.33 -7.02
C PHE A 39 1.45 16.28 -7.47
N PRO A 40 2.59 16.35 -6.75
CA PRO A 40 2.94 15.59 -5.54
C PRO A 40 2.64 16.30 -4.21
N ARG A 41 1.93 17.44 -4.22
CA ARG A 41 1.70 18.31 -3.05
C ARG A 41 1.01 17.60 -1.89
N GLN A 42 0.10 16.66 -2.17
CA GLN A 42 -0.52 15.86 -1.11
C GLN A 42 0.50 14.99 -0.38
N ALA A 43 1.46 14.40 -1.09
CA ALA A 43 2.51 13.60 -0.45
C ALA A 43 3.42 14.45 0.43
N GLU A 44 3.71 15.68 0.01
CA GLU A 44 4.45 16.67 0.81
C GLU A 44 3.67 17.04 2.08
N TRP A 45 2.36 17.25 1.95
CA TRP A 45 1.47 17.58 3.07
C TRP A 45 1.39 16.45 4.10
N VAL A 46 1.30 15.18 3.66
CA VAL A 46 1.27 14.01 4.56
C VAL A 46 2.65 13.67 5.15
N ARG A 47 3.74 14.16 4.57
CA ARG A 47 5.12 13.77 4.94
C ARG A 47 5.44 13.88 6.43
N PRO A 48 5.06 14.94 7.18
CA PRO A 48 5.37 15.05 8.60
C PRO A 48 4.72 13.93 9.43
N ILE A 49 3.47 13.55 9.11
CA ILE A 49 2.74 12.46 9.76
C ILE A 49 3.50 11.15 9.55
N LYS A 50 3.92 10.86 8.31
CA LYS A 50 4.70 9.66 7.98
C LYS A 50 6.03 9.61 8.76
N ILE A 51 6.73 10.73 8.90
CA ILE A 51 8.01 10.78 9.64
C ILE A 51 7.77 10.41 11.12
N HIS A 52 6.75 11.02 11.74
CA HIS A 52 6.39 10.71 13.12
C HIS A 52 5.97 9.24 13.29
N ALA A 53 5.14 8.72 12.39
CA ALA A 53 4.69 7.34 12.40
C ALA A 53 5.85 6.34 12.37
N LEU A 54 6.88 6.59 11.56
CA LEU A 54 8.07 5.75 11.49
C LEU A 54 8.89 5.79 12.79
N GLN A 55 9.03 6.95 13.41
CA GLN A 55 9.73 7.10 14.70
C GLN A 55 8.98 6.39 15.84
N ALA A 56 7.65 6.45 15.81
CA ALA A 56 6.78 5.80 16.78
C ALA A 56 6.55 4.30 16.50
N ASN A 57 7.05 3.79 15.36
CA ASN A 57 6.75 2.44 14.86
C ASN A 57 5.24 2.15 14.77
N ASP A 58 4.47 3.14 14.32
CA ASP A 58 3.02 3.09 14.24
C ASP A 58 2.54 2.90 12.79
N PRO A 59 2.16 1.68 12.37
CA PRO A 59 1.69 1.42 11.01
C PRO A 59 0.30 2.01 10.71
N THR A 60 -0.44 2.47 11.72
CA THR A 60 -1.79 3.06 11.54
C THR A 60 -1.75 4.40 10.81
N LEU A 61 -0.58 5.05 10.80
CA LEU A 61 -0.33 6.37 10.21
C LEU A 61 0.57 6.31 8.96
N ILE A 62 0.91 5.12 8.47
CA ILE A 62 1.82 4.95 7.33
C ILE A 62 1.02 4.73 6.03
N PRO A 63 1.31 5.45 4.93
CA PRO A 63 0.80 5.10 3.61
C PRO A 63 1.36 3.74 3.13
N LEU A 64 0.62 2.66 3.38
CA LEU A 64 1.03 1.29 3.05
C LEU A 64 0.55 0.89 1.66
N TYR A 65 1.42 0.92 0.66
CA TYR A 65 1.10 0.43 -0.68
C TYR A 65 0.87 -1.10 -0.66
N ALA A 66 -0.24 -1.54 -1.22
CA ALA A 66 -0.56 -2.96 -1.32
C ALA A 66 -1.48 -3.24 -2.50
N SER A 67 -1.24 -4.35 -3.21
CA SER A 67 -2.18 -4.88 -4.20
C SER A 67 -3.29 -5.68 -3.52
N GLN A 68 -4.35 -6.00 -4.25
CA GLN A 68 -5.38 -6.92 -3.77
C GLN A 68 -4.86 -8.35 -3.52
N ALA A 69 -3.74 -8.72 -4.13
CA ALA A 69 -3.09 -10.01 -3.95
C ALA A 69 -2.16 -10.05 -2.72
N ALA A 70 -2.05 -8.97 -1.95
CA ALA A 70 -1.19 -8.92 -0.76
C ALA A 70 -1.40 -10.06 0.26
N PRO A 71 -2.62 -10.60 0.46
CA PRO A 71 -2.82 -11.78 1.33
C PRO A 71 -2.18 -13.08 0.82
N LEU A 72 -1.82 -13.15 -0.47
CA LEU A 72 -1.23 -14.33 -1.10
C LEU A 72 0.29 -14.39 -0.95
N LEU A 73 0.92 -13.40 -0.31
CA LEU A 73 2.37 -13.39 -0.08
C LEU A 73 2.80 -14.54 0.83
N ARG A 74 3.57 -15.48 0.27
CA ARG A 74 4.12 -16.65 0.99
C ARG A 74 5.60 -16.52 1.34
N HIS A 75 6.37 -15.86 0.47
CA HIS A 75 7.83 -15.81 0.55
C HIS A 75 8.34 -14.57 1.27
N ARG A 76 9.48 -14.73 1.95
CA ARG A 76 10.25 -13.65 2.59
C ARG A 76 11.51 -13.28 1.82
N HIS A 77 11.96 -14.15 0.92
CA HIS A 77 13.15 -13.97 0.09
C HIS A 77 12.78 -13.93 -1.38
N ALA A 78 13.35 -12.97 -2.12
CA ALA A 78 13.10 -12.81 -3.55
C ALA A 78 13.49 -14.06 -4.34
N ALA A 79 14.62 -14.70 -4.00
CA ALA A 79 15.06 -15.92 -4.68
C ALA A 79 14.03 -17.06 -4.59
N SER A 80 13.47 -17.31 -3.40
CA SER A 80 12.44 -18.34 -3.19
C SER A 80 11.15 -18.02 -3.96
N LEU A 81 10.71 -16.75 -3.93
CA LEU A 81 9.56 -16.30 -4.70
C LEU A 81 9.76 -16.56 -6.20
N MET A 82 10.91 -16.16 -6.74
CA MET A 82 11.19 -16.30 -8.16
C MET A 82 11.29 -17.78 -8.58
N ALA A 83 11.87 -18.64 -7.74
CA ALA A 83 11.93 -20.07 -8.00
C ALA A 83 10.52 -20.70 -8.08
N GLU A 84 9.61 -20.37 -7.15
CA GLU A 84 8.21 -20.84 -7.20
C GLU A 84 7.49 -20.31 -8.44
N LEU A 85 7.63 -19.02 -8.76
CA LEU A 85 7.00 -18.42 -9.93
C LEU A 85 7.47 -19.07 -11.24
N ILE A 86 8.78 -19.30 -11.40
CA ILE A 86 9.35 -19.94 -12.59
C ILE A 86 8.89 -21.40 -12.69
N ALA A 87 8.92 -22.15 -11.58
CA ALA A 87 8.45 -23.54 -11.57
C ALA A 87 6.95 -23.68 -11.86
N ALA A 88 6.15 -22.66 -11.54
CA ALA A 88 4.72 -22.61 -11.81
C ALA A 88 4.38 -22.11 -13.22
N LEU A 89 5.35 -21.62 -14.01
CA LEU A 89 5.10 -21.27 -15.41
C LEU A 89 4.79 -22.55 -16.20
N PRO A 90 3.72 -22.57 -17.02
CA PRO A 90 3.44 -23.72 -17.86
C PRO A 90 4.59 -23.94 -18.85
N THR A 91 5.09 -25.18 -18.92
CA THR A 91 6.04 -25.60 -19.94
C THR A 91 5.30 -25.74 -21.29
N SER A 92 5.57 -24.78 -22.18
CA SER A 92 5.20 -24.73 -23.60
C SER A 92 3.78 -24.26 -23.97
N VAL A 93 3.74 -23.12 -24.68
CA VAL A 93 2.90 -22.94 -25.87
C VAL A 93 3.85 -22.53 -27.00
N VAL A 94 4.48 -23.53 -27.63
CA VAL A 94 4.89 -23.52 -29.04
C VAL A 94 4.65 -24.92 -29.56
#